data_AF-A0A951RUK0-F1
#
_entry.id   AF-A0A951RUK0-F1
#
_cell.length_a   1.000
_cell.length_b   1.000
_cell.length_c   1.000
_cell.angle_alpha   90.00
_cell.angle_beta   90.00
_cell.angle_gamma   90.00
#
_symmetry.space_group_name_H-M   'P 1'
#
loop_
_entity.id
_entity.type
_entity.pdbx_description
1 polymer ?
#
loop_
_entity_poly.entity_id
_entity_poly.type
_entity_poly.pdbx_seq_one_letter_code
_entity_poly.pdbx_strand_id
1 'polypeptide(L)'
;MQKNFLFLCCVLFFTNTSSAQILKKLGDKVNRKIENAVNTSIDKTIDKTIDKISHPESDNKSSKTKDKTKDKSQPSDNTSRKSDAKPTTQTTRSINNDHASNKTQATDDCQKEAEKKKGSWEKSAEFNYEYPTADEKRFKPNMNRVMESIATLVTKYNPTPTGSQAKWEQWFTRSADTVSRPDRSIYTYEFVGKFRPYVCNKGKIEVSGITDTWMFVRINRFHPSEITEQHQINAAFGDKMFSLGKQLGTLGGYPYFEPAPSGIRQIPEVLYSTVLISRPGQLPYTAVTKGEFLNICKKWLGMVESGKLKATGNAGTMRANLDKLFQLNKEDMNEPAIIRNPEWNFNDLSRIDADRQNIFTAPEEGYQLLRANPAYVNTSLSKWKPQFMVVTWYRVAGRQNSVELDKAMREHFDFKKLEALIN
;
A
#
# COMPACT_ATOMS: atom_id res chain seq x y z
N MET A 1 -41.52 19.35 -56.39
CA MET A 1 -40.33 19.96 -55.75
C MET A 1 -39.96 19.37 -54.38
N GLN A 2 -40.89 18.82 -53.58
CA GLN A 2 -40.58 18.31 -52.22
C GLN A 2 -39.67 17.06 -52.15
N LYS A 3 -39.68 16.17 -53.15
CA LYS A 3 -38.86 14.94 -53.09
C LYS A 3 -37.35 15.18 -53.30
N ASN A 4 -36.97 16.24 -54.02
CA ASN A 4 -35.55 16.55 -54.27
C ASN A 4 -34.90 17.29 -53.08
N PHE A 5 -35.69 17.96 -52.23
CA PHE A 5 -35.16 18.64 -51.04
C PHE A 5 -34.82 17.65 -49.91
N LEU A 6 -35.62 16.59 -49.75
CA LEU A 6 -35.35 15.56 -48.74
C LEU A 6 -34.08 14.75 -49.03
N PHE A 7 -33.79 14.51 -50.32
CA PHE A 7 -32.57 13.81 -50.73
C PHE A 7 -31.30 14.66 -50.49
N LEU A 8 -31.38 15.98 -50.69
CA LEU A 8 -30.27 16.91 -50.44
C LEU A 8 -29.97 17.03 -48.93
N CYS A 9 -30.98 17.04 -48.06
CA CYS A 9 -30.79 17.05 -46.61
C CYS A 9 -30.15 15.74 -46.10
N CYS A 10 -30.56 14.57 -46.60
CA CYS A 10 -29.96 13.30 -46.20
C CYS A 10 -28.47 13.21 -46.57
N VAL A 11 -28.06 13.68 -47.74
CA VAL A 11 -26.64 13.68 -48.17
C VAL A 11 -25.77 14.62 -47.30
N LEU A 12 -26.33 15.71 -46.77
CA LEU A 12 -25.62 16.62 -45.85
C LEU A 12 -25.47 16.04 -44.42
N PHE A 13 -26.31 15.11 -43.99
CA PHE A 13 -26.15 14.43 -42.69
C PHE A 13 -25.14 13.27 -42.73
N PHE A 14 -24.96 12.58 -43.87
CA PHE A 14 -23.99 11.49 -44.00
C PHE A 14 -22.53 11.95 -44.21
N THR A 15 -22.31 13.20 -44.62
CA THR A 15 -20.96 13.75 -44.83
C THR A 15 -20.32 14.33 -43.56
N ASN A 16 -21.11 14.67 -42.54
CA ASN A 16 -20.60 15.21 -41.28
C ASN A 16 -20.12 14.16 -40.27
N THR A 17 -20.62 12.91 -40.34
CA THR A 17 -20.22 11.84 -39.42
C THR A 17 -18.84 11.27 -39.74
N SER A 18 -18.45 11.25 -41.01
CA SER A 18 -17.13 10.78 -41.45
C SER A 18 -16.00 11.72 -41.00
N SER A 19 -16.23 13.04 -41.06
CA SER A 19 -15.27 14.06 -40.65
C SER A 19 -14.95 14.00 -39.15
N ALA A 20 -15.97 13.76 -38.31
CA ALA A 20 -15.80 13.62 -36.86
C ALA A 20 -15.00 12.36 -36.47
N GLN A 21 -15.19 11.24 -37.18
CA GLN A 21 -14.42 10.02 -36.94
C GLN A 21 -12.96 10.15 -37.40
N ILE A 22 -12.71 10.86 -38.49
CA ILE A 22 -11.35 11.15 -38.98
C ILE A 22 -10.62 12.09 -38.01
N LEU A 23 -11.28 13.16 -37.54
CA LEU A 23 -10.73 14.06 -36.52
C LEU A 23 -10.42 13.34 -35.21
N LYS A 24 -11.29 12.42 -34.77
CA LYS A 24 -11.04 11.58 -33.59
C LYS A 24 -9.82 10.67 -33.78
N LYS A 25 -9.73 9.98 -34.93
CA LYS A 25 -8.56 9.12 -35.26
C LYS A 25 -7.27 9.93 -35.39
N LEU A 26 -7.34 11.16 -35.91
CA LEU A 26 -6.19 12.05 -36.04
C LEU A 26 -5.75 12.56 -34.67
N GLY A 27 -6.70 12.96 -33.81
CA GLY A 27 -6.46 13.32 -32.41
C GLY A 27 -5.81 12.17 -31.64
N ASP A 28 -6.33 10.96 -31.76
CA ASP A 28 -5.74 9.76 -31.14
C ASP A 28 -4.32 9.46 -31.64
N LYS A 29 -4.04 9.71 -32.94
CA LYS A 29 -2.72 9.47 -33.55
C LYS A 29 -1.71 10.54 -33.15
N VAL A 30 -2.13 11.79 -33.06
CA VAL A 30 -1.31 12.91 -32.57
C VAL A 30 -1.01 12.73 -31.09
N ASN A 31 -2.01 12.40 -30.27
CA ASN A 31 -1.82 12.08 -28.85
C ASN A 31 -0.85 10.91 -28.67
N ARG A 32 -0.98 9.83 -29.46
CA ARG A 32 0.00 8.72 -29.43
C ARG A 32 1.42 9.15 -29.80
N LYS A 33 1.59 10.04 -30.79
CA LYS A 33 2.92 10.52 -31.19
C LYS A 33 3.55 11.41 -30.12
N ILE A 34 2.76 12.31 -29.53
CA ILE A 34 3.19 13.17 -28.43
C ILE A 34 3.55 12.32 -27.22
N GLU A 35 2.68 11.38 -26.84
CA GLU A 35 2.91 10.45 -25.72
C GLU A 35 4.15 9.57 -25.96
N ASN A 36 4.41 9.10 -27.19
CA ASN A 36 5.62 8.35 -27.52
C ASN A 36 6.89 9.21 -27.42
N ALA A 37 6.86 10.44 -27.92
CA ALA A 37 8.01 11.34 -27.87
C ALA A 37 8.32 11.77 -26.42
N VAL A 38 7.28 12.07 -25.64
CA VAL A 38 7.37 12.36 -24.21
C VAL A 38 7.90 11.16 -23.44
N ASN A 39 7.36 9.94 -23.67
CA ASN A 39 7.89 8.71 -23.07
C ASN A 39 9.37 8.49 -23.42
N THR A 40 9.79 8.71 -24.66
CA THR A 40 11.18 8.48 -25.08
C THR A 40 12.16 9.48 -24.44
N SER A 41 11.76 10.75 -24.30
CA SER A 41 12.58 11.76 -23.63
C SER A 41 12.66 11.53 -22.12
N ILE A 42 11.59 11.01 -21.53
CA ILE A 42 11.44 10.76 -20.11
C ILE A 42 12.12 9.45 -19.69
N ASP A 43 12.06 8.40 -20.52
CA ASP A 43 12.80 7.17 -20.30
C ASP A 43 14.29 7.49 -20.12
N LYS A 44 14.83 8.46 -20.87
CA LYS A 44 16.22 8.93 -20.67
C LYS A 44 16.45 9.64 -19.34
N THR A 45 15.46 10.35 -18.79
CA THR A 45 15.58 11.03 -17.48
C THR A 45 15.44 10.04 -16.34
N ILE A 46 14.48 9.12 -16.45
CA ILE A 46 14.30 8.04 -15.48
C ILE A 46 15.50 7.09 -15.53
N ASP A 47 15.97 6.68 -16.70
CA ASP A 47 17.19 5.87 -16.81
C ASP A 47 18.38 6.62 -16.18
N LYS A 48 18.55 7.92 -16.40
CA LYS A 48 19.59 8.72 -15.71
C LYS A 48 19.41 8.78 -14.19
N THR A 49 18.19 8.91 -13.69
CA THR A 49 17.90 8.97 -12.24
C THR A 49 18.07 7.58 -11.61
N ILE A 50 17.60 6.52 -12.27
CA ILE A 50 17.77 5.12 -11.88
C ILE A 50 19.25 4.73 -11.88
N ASP A 51 19.99 5.10 -12.91
CA ASP A 51 21.43 4.83 -13.02
C ASP A 51 22.19 5.56 -11.90
N LYS A 52 21.85 6.82 -11.61
CA LYS A 52 22.43 7.57 -10.47
C LYS A 52 22.09 6.98 -9.10
N ILE A 53 20.91 6.37 -8.96
CA ILE A 53 20.48 5.73 -7.71
C ILE A 53 21.14 4.35 -7.54
N SER A 54 21.26 3.58 -8.63
CA SER A 54 21.76 2.21 -8.65
C SER A 54 23.29 2.14 -8.67
N HIS A 55 23.94 3.16 -9.25
CA HIS A 55 25.38 3.32 -9.34
C HIS A 55 25.77 4.73 -8.91
N PRO A 56 25.90 5.01 -7.59
CA PRO A 56 26.59 6.21 -7.17
C PRO A 56 28.04 6.08 -7.63
N GLU A 57 28.42 6.77 -8.70
CA GLU A 57 29.82 6.82 -9.13
C GLU A 57 30.67 7.28 -7.96
N SER A 58 31.48 6.36 -7.43
CA SER A 58 32.64 6.69 -6.64
C SER A 58 33.65 7.30 -7.62
N ASP A 59 33.85 8.60 -7.53
CA ASP A 59 35.07 9.22 -8.04
C ASP A 59 36.26 8.62 -7.29
N ASN A 60 36.77 7.49 -7.78
CA ASN A 60 38.13 7.03 -7.54
C ASN A 60 38.54 6.01 -8.61
N LYS A 61 39.32 6.52 -9.56
CA LYS A 61 40.16 5.73 -10.46
C LYS A 61 41.09 4.82 -9.66
N SER A 62 41.02 3.50 -9.88
CA SER A 62 42.23 2.67 -9.95
C SER A 62 41.99 1.29 -10.57
N SER A 63 42.64 1.07 -11.72
CA SER A 63 43.28 -0.16 -12.23
C SER A 63 42.75 -1.57 -11.91
N LYS A 64 42.43 -2.30 -12.99
CA LYS A 64 42.80 -3.70 -13.37
C LYS A 64 43.24 -4.62 -12.21
N THR A 65 42.81 -5.89 -12.16
CA THR A 65 43.31 -6.96 -13.07
C THR A 65 42.40 -8.20 -13.03
N LYS A 66 42.33 -8.90 -14.17
CA LYS A 66 41.73 -10.23 -14.39
C LYS A 66 42.45 -11.30 -13.57
N ASP A 67 41.72 -12.29 -13.06
CA ASP A 67 42.13 -13.67 -13.34
C ASP A 67 40.99 -14.68 -13.36
N LYS A 68 41.10 -15.61 -14.31
CA LYS A 68 40.30 -16.84 -14.45
C LYS A 68 40.88 -17.89 -13.51
N THR A 69 40.11 -18.89 -13.09
CA THR A 69 40.33 -20.33 -13.39
C THR A 69 39.13 -21.18 -12.94
N LYS A 70 38.81 -22.19 -13.74
CA LYS A 70 37.86 -23.30 -13.58
C LYS A 70 38.38 -24.37 -12.60
N ASP A 71 37.49 -25.09 -11.92
CA ASP A 71 37.36 -26.57 -11.95
C ASP A 71 36.25 -26.97 -10.97
N LYS A 72 35.14 -27.63 -11.37
CA LYS A 72 34.95 -29.05 -11.72
C LYS A 72 35.51 -30.03 -10.68
N SER A 73 34.62 -30.59 -9.85
CA SER A 73 34.39 -32.05 -9.77
C SER A 73 33.28 -32.41 -8.75
N GLN A 74 32.30 -33.14 -9.27
CA GLN A 74 31.44 -34.11 -8.57
C GLN A 74 32.15 -35.49 -8.67
N PRO A 75 31.84 -36.51 -7.84
CA PRO A 75 30.63 -37.34 -8.05
C PRO A 75 30.00 -37.91 -6.74
N SER A 76 28.69 -38.22 -6.74
CA SER A 76 28.04 -39.57 -6.62
C SER A 76 28.52 -40.43 -5.42
N ASP A 77 27.69 -41.07 -4.59
CA ASP A 77 26.60 -42.02 -4.86
C ASP A 77 25.69 -42.20 -3.61
N ASN A 78 24.37 -42.30 -3.77
CA ASN A 78 23.52 -43.50 -3.61
C ASN A 78 23.71 -44.34 -2.33
N THR A 79 22.63 -44.56 -1.56
CA THR A 79 21.87 -45.84 -1.51
C THR A 79 20.87 -45.91 -0.32
N SER A 80 19.59 -46.20 -0.66
CA SER A 80 18.54 -47.04 -0.02
C SER A 80 18.46 -47.19 1.53
N ARG A 81 17.34 -46.89 2.22
CA ARG A 81 15.99 -47.55 2.33
C ARG A 81 15.87 -48.68 3.38
N LYS A 82 14.71 -48.64 4.07
CA LYS A 82 14.00 -49.64 4.90
C LYS A 82 14.47 -49.78 6.36
N SER A 83 13.68 -49.36 7.36
CA SER A 83 12.38 -49.87 7.88
C SER A 83 12.53 -51.19 8.63
N ASP A 84 12.19 -51.19 9.93
CA ASP A 84 11.23 -52.12 10.53
C ASP A 84 10.86 -51.68 11.96
N ALA A 85 9.65 -52.08 12.37
CA ALA A 85 8.92 -51.59 13.52
C ALA A 85 8.66 -52.69 14.56
N LYS A 86 8.57 -52.24 15.83
CA LYS A 86 7.81 -52.78 16.98
C LYS A 86 8.30 -54.09 17.68
N PRO A 87 7.82 -54.37 18.92
CA PRO A 87 7.51 -53.50 20.06
C PRO A 87 8.00 -54.04 21.43
N THR A 88 7.72 -53.27 22.49
CA THR A 88 7.49 -53.68 23.90
C THR A 88 8.73 -53.71 24.80
N THR A 89 8.76 -52.84 25.82
CA THR A 89 8.56 -53.18 27.24
C THR A 89 8.60 -51.88 28.06
N GLN A 90 7.53 -51.60 28.80
CA GLN A 90 7.50 -50.56 29.83
C GLN A 90 8.44 -50.99 30.97
N THR A 91 9.47 -50.20 31.21
CA THR A 91 10.21 -50.25 32.47
C THR A 91 10.31 -48.83 32.98
N THR A 92 9.56 -48.56 34.05
CA THR A 92 9.61 -47.34 34.85
C THR A 92 11.02 -47.21 35.44
N ARG A 93 11.91 -46.50 34.75
CA ARG A 93 13.16 -46.00 35.31
C ARG A 93 13.00 -44.51 35.56
N SER A 94 13.16 -44.15 36.82
CA SER A 94 13.41 -42.78 37.29
C SER A 94 14.31 -42.04 36.30
N ILE A 95 13.74 -41.05 35.60
CA ILE A 95 14.46 -40.16 34.69
C ILE A 95 15.01 -39.03 35.57
N ASN A 96 16.33 -38.93 35.59
CA ASN A 96 17.06 -37.73 36.03
C ASN A 96 16.43 -36.49 35.40
N ASN A 97 15.98 -35.55 36.24
CA ASN A 97 15.40 -34.27 35.85
C ASN A 97 16.39 -33.29 35.17
N ASP A 98 17.64 -33.70 34.94
CA ASP A 98 18.67 -32.87 34.32
C ASP A 98 18.53 -32.77 32.78
N HIS A 99 17.80 -33.70 32.14
CA HIS A 99 17.60 -33.67 30.69
C HIS A 99 16.44 -32.77 30.21
N ALA A 100 15.44 -32.52 31.06
CA ALA A 100 14.34 -31.63 30.71
C ALA A 100 14.77 -30.15 30.75
N SER A 101 15.65 -29.79 31.69
CA SER A 101 16.25 -28.46 31.78
C SER A 101 17.12 -28.14 30.54
N ASN A 102 18.02 -29.06 30.16
CA ASN A 102 18.93 -28.87 29.02
C ASN A 102 18.22 -28.81 27.67
N LYS A 103 17.11 -29.55 27.48
CA LYS A 103 16.35 -29.51 26.22
C LYS A 103 15.57 -28.21 26.05
N THR A 104 15.12 -27.62 27.16
CA THR A 104 14.43 -26.32 27.16
C THR A 104 15.42 -25.19 26.90
N GLN A 105 16.56 -25.20 27.60
CA GLN A 105 17.63 -24.21 27.40
C GLN A 105 18.22 -24.23 25.98
N ALA A 106 18.48 -25.42 25.42
CA ALA A 106 18.98 -25.54 24.04
C ALA A 106 17.97 -25.05 22.98
N THR A 107 16.67 -25.16 23.25
CA THR A 107 15.62 -24.66 22.35
C THR A 107 15.51 -23.13 22.44
N ASP A 108 15.62 -22.57 23.65
CA ASP A 108 15.61 -21.12 23.88
C ASP A 108 16.84 -20.43 23.26
N ASP A 109 18.01 -21.05 23.37
CA ASP A 109 19.24 -20.51 22.77
C ASP A 109 19.18 -20.55 21.25
N CYS A 110 18.68 -21.64 20.67
CA CYS A 110 18.43 -21.75 19.23
C CYS A 110 17.44 -20.69 18.71
N GLN A 111 16.39 -20.37 19.48
CA GLN A 111 15.43 -19.34 19.12
C GLN A 111 16.06 -17.93 19.16
N LYS A 112 16.85 -17.62 20.20
CA LYS A 112 17.60 -16.36 20.29
C LYS A 112 18.62 -16.20 19.15
N GLU A 113 19.26 -17.29 18.73
CA GLU A 113 20.14 -17.29 17.57
C GLU A 113 19.38 -17.02 16.27
N ALA A 114 18.18 -17.61 16.12
CA ALA A 114 17.32 -17.38 14.96
C ALA A 114 16.94 -15.89 14.82
N GLU A 115 16.60 -15.22 15.92
CA GLU A 115 16.23 -13.81 15.95
C GLU A 115 17.38 -12.86 15.58
N LYS A 116 18.63 -13.28 15.79
CA LYS A 116 19.83 -12.50 15.47
C LYS A 116 20.43 -12.85 14.11
N LYS A 117 20.01 -13.95 13.51
CA LYS A 117 20.52 -14.44 12.23
C LYS A 117 20.30 -13.39 11.14
N LYS A 118 21.37 -13.07 10.41
CA LYS A 118 21.32 -12.18 9.25
C LYS A 118 20.77 -12.94 8.05
N GLY A 119 19.77 -12.38 7.40
CA GLY A 119 19.21 -12.91 6.17
C GLY A 119 19.68 -12.18 4.93
N SER A 120 19.02 -12.52 3.83
CA SER A 120 19.25 -11.99 2.48
C SER A 120 17.95 -11.53 1.85
N TRP A 121 18.07 -10.80 0.74
CA TRP A 121 16.97 -10.44 -0.13
C TRP A 121 16.87 -11.39 -1.32
N GLU A 122 15.65 -11.82 -1.64
CA GLU A 122 15.35 -12.58 -2.85
C GLU A 122 14.19 -11.92 -3.61
N LYS A 123 14.32 -11.82 -4.94
CA LYS A 123 13.17 -11.49 -5.78
C LYS A 123 12.28 -12.73 -5.88
N SER A 124 11.03 -12.60 -5.45
CA SER A 124 10.00 -13.65 -5.56
C SER A 124 9.26 -13.52 -6.91
N ALA A 125 8.40 -14.49 -7.20
CA ALA A 125 7.58 -14.47 -8.41
C ALA A 125 6.67 -13.24 -8.45
N GLU A 126 6.47 -12.70 -9.65
CA GLU A 126 5.55 -11.60 -9.88
C GLU A 126 4.12 -12.01 -9.54
N PHE A 127 3.39 -11.16 -8.82
CA PHE A 127 2.00 -11.43 -8.47
C PHE A 127 1.06 -10.49 -9.24
N ASN A 128 0.25 -11.06 -10.13
CA ASN A 128 -0.80 -10.34 -10.85
C ASN A 128 -2.15 -10.76 -10.30
N TYR A 129 -2.83 -9.87 -9.58
CA TYR A 129 -4.20 -10.09 -9.14
C TYR A 129 -5.20 -10.11 -10.31
N GLU A 130 -4.85 -9.47 -11.43
CA GLU A 130 -5.76 -9.23 -12.55
C GLU A 130 -5.06 -9.38 -13.90
N TYR A 131 -5.83 -9.67 -14.95
CA TYR A 131 -5.33 -9.69 -16.32
C TYR A 131 -5.01 -8.26 -16.78
N PRO A 132 -3.76 -7.98 -17.21
CA PRO A 132 -3.38 -6.65 -17.65
C PRO A 132 -4.04 -6.30 -18.99
N THR A 133 -4.55 -5.07 -19.11
CA THR A 133 -4.96 -4.52 -20.42
C THR A 133 -3.79 -4.34 -21.37
N ALA A 134 -4.10 -4.10 -22.66
CA ALA A 134 -3.10 -3.81 -23.67
C ALA A 134 -2.17 -2.65 -23.26
N ASP A 135 -2.71 -1.56 -22.72
CA ASP A 135 -1.90 -0.42 -22.28
C ASP A 135 -1.04 -0.77 -21.05
N GLU A 136 -1.53 -1.60 -20.13
CA GLU A 136 -0.72 -2.05 -18.99
C GLU A 136 0.39 -2.98 -19.40
N LYS A 137 0.13 -3.91 -20.32
CA LYS A 137 1.18 -4.75 -20.91
C LYS A 137 2.26 -3.88 -21.56
N ARG A 138 1.85 -2.79 -22.20
CA ARG A 138 2.76 -1.82 -22.83
C ARG A 138 3.63 -1.08 -21.81
N PHE A 139 3.06 -0.62 -20.69
CA PHE A 139 3.79 0.15 -19.67
C PHE A 139 4.41 -0.69 -18.55
N LYS A 140 4.13 -2.00 -18.51
CA LYS A 140 4.67 -2.93 -17.52
C LYS A 140 6.20 -2.87 -17.38
N PRO A 141 7.00 -2.78 -18.47
CA PRO A 141 8.44 -2.63 -18.34
C PRO A 141 8.85 -1.39 -17.55
N ASN A 142 8.16 -0.25 -17.76
CA ASN A 142 8.44 0.99 -17.05
C ASN A 142 8.06 0.89 -15.56
N MET A 143 6.89 0.34 -15.25
CA MET A 143 6.46 0.08 -13.86
C MET A 143 7.42 -0.88 -13.14
N ASN A 144 7.91 -1.90 -13.84
CA ASN A 144 8.93 -2.83 -13.31
C ASN A 144 10.22 -2.11 -12.94
N ARG A 145 10.72 -1.20 -13.78
CA ARG A 145 11.94 -0.42 -13.48
C ARG A 145 11.77 0.45 -12.24
N VAL A 146 10.59 1.07 -12.07
CA VAL A 146 10.29 1.83 -10.84
C VAL A 146 10.35 0.91 -9.61
N MET A 147 9.69 -0.25 -9.65
CA MET A 147 9.71 -1.19 -8.53
C MET A 147 11.10 -1.80 -8.28
N GLU A 148 11.91 -2.01 -9.31
CA GLU A 148 13.31 -2.45 -9.17
C GLU A 148 14.17 -1.36 -8.52
N SER A 149 13.94 -0.09 -8.86
CA SER A 149 14.62 1.03 -8.20
C SER A 149 14.26 1.14 -6.73
N ILE A 150 12.99 0.93 -6.40
CA ILE A 150 12.51 0.84 -5.01
C ILE A 150 13.18 -0.35 -4.30
N ALA A 151 13.22 -1.53 -4.93
CA ALA A 151 13.87 -2.71 -4.37
C ALA A 151 15.36 -2.45 -4.07
N THR A 152 16.08 -1.85 -5.00
CA THR A 152 17.49 -1.44 -4.83
C THR A 152 17.66 -0.49 -3.64
N LEU A 153 16.77 0.50 -3.48
CA LEU A 153 16.80 1.41 -2.34
C LEU A 153 16.53 0.69 -1.01
N VAL A 154 15.49 -0.14 -0.96
CA VAL A 154 15.14 -0.91 0.26
C VAL A 154 16.27 -1.85 0.66
N THR A 155 16.84 -2.59 -0.29
CA THR A 155 17.99 -3.48 -0.03
C THR A 155 19.23 -2.68 0.36
N LYS A 156 19.47 -1.49 -0.19
CA LYS A 156 20.60 -0.64 0.20
C LYS A 156 20.52 -0.22 1.67
N TYR A 157 19.34 0.16 2.15
CA TYR A 157 19.15 0.64 3.52
C TYR A 157 18.87 -0.47 4.54
N ASN A 158 18.54 -1.68 4.08
CA ASN A 158 18.40 -2.88 4.92
C ASN A 158 19.04 -4.11 4.23
N PRO A 159 20.37 -4.13 4.03
CA PRO A 159 21.02 -5.15 3.18
C PRO A 159 21.01 -6.55 3.78
N THR A 160 20.99 -6.64 5.11
CA THR A 160 20.98 -7.90 5.86
C THR A 160 19.84 -7.91 6.88
N PRO A 161 18.60 -8.20 6.44
CA PRO A 161 17.45 -8.26 7.33
C PRO A 161 17.74 -9.18 8.52
N THR A 162 17.61 -8.65 9.73
CA THR A 162 17.94 -9.40 10.94
C THR A 162 16.72 -10.23 11.37
N GLY A 163 16.96 -11.46 11.80
CA GLY A 163 15.92 -12.37 12.26
C GLY A 163 14.99 -12.90 11.17
N SER A 164 15.26 -12.61 9.89
CA SER A 164 14.39 -13.00 8.79
C SER A 164 15.11 -13.12 7.45
N GLN A 165 14.58 -13.97 6.56
CA GLN A 165 14.84 -13.88 5.14
C GLN A 165 13.82 -12.92 4.52
N ALA A 166 14.29 -11.93 3.74
CA ALA A 166 13.40 -11.02 3.04
C ALA A 166 13.19 -11.48 1.60
N LYS A 167 11.96 -11.38 1.13
CA LYS A 167 11.60 -11.53 -0.28
C LYS A 167 10.89 -10.27 -0.74
N TRP A 168 11.02 -9.94 -2.01
CA TRP A 168 10.22 -8.86 -2.57
C TRP A 168 9.47 -9.27 -3.84
N GLU A 169 8.32 -8.64 -4.04
CA GLU A 169 7.39 -8.91 -5.13
C GLU A 169 6.95 -7.62 -5.79
N GLN A 170 6.50 -7.76 -7.04
CA GLN A 170 5.89 -6.71 -7.85
C GLN A 170 4.40 -7.02 -7.96
N TRP A 171 3.57 -6.10 -7.49
CA TRP A 171 2.12 -6.25 -7.47
C TRP A 171 1.48 -5.19 -8.35
N PHE A 172 0.71 -5.64 -9.34
CA PHE A 172 -0.11 -4.78 -10.19
C PHE A 172 -1.55 -4.82 -9.69
N THR A 173 -2.06 -3.68 -9.23
CA THR A 173 -3.36 -3.59 -8.56
C THR A 173 -4.26 -2.62 -9.31
N ARG A 174 -5.44 -3.08 -9.77
CA ARG A 174 -6.32 -2.27 -10.63
C ARG A 174 -7.65 -1.91 -9.98
N SER A 175 -8.32 -2.92 -9.44
CA SER A 175 -9.68 -2.83 -8.92
C SER A 175 -9.74 -2.59 -7.42
N ALA A 176 -8.66 -2.91 -6.71
CA ALA A 176 -8.65 -2.97 -5.25
C ALA A 176 -8.76 -1.60 -4.56
N ASP A 177 -8.51 -0.49 -5.25
CA ASP A 177 -8.72 0.84 -4.65
C ASP A 177 -9.38 1.84 -5.60
N THR A 178 -10.70 1.94 -5.48
CA THR A 178 -11.49 2.97 -6.17
C THR A 178 -11.77 4.20 -5.32
N VAL A 179 -11.37 4.16 -4.04
CA VAL A 179 -11.70 5.14 -3.00
C VAL A 179 -10.59 6.18 -2.90
N SER A 180 -9.36 5.76 -2.64
CA SER A 180 -8.25 6.69 -2.39
C SER A 180 -7.58 7.21 -3.66
N ARG A 181 -7.89 6.61 -4.81
CA ARG A 181 -7.24 6.94 -6.09
C ARG A 181 -7.74 8.29 -6.66
N PRO A 182 -6.85 9.28 -6.85
CA PRO A 182 -7.24 10.61 -7.36
C PRO A 182 -7.85 10.62 -8.76
N ASP A 183 -7.37 9.75 -9.65
CA ASP A 183 -7.87 9.64 -11.03
C ASP A 183 -7.87 8.17 -11.49
N ARG A 184 -8.92 7.75 -12.20
CA ARG A 184 -9.02 6.37 -12.68
C ARG A 184 -8.07 6.02 -13.83
N SER A 185 -7.48 7.02 -14.47
CA SER A 185 -6.60 6.89 -15.63
C SER A 185 -5.14 6.62 -15.25
N ILE A 186 -4.69 6.97 -14.04
CA ILE A 186 -3.34 6.65 -13.57
C ILE A 186 -3.26 5.19 -13.10
N TYR A 187 -2.15 4.54 -13.45
CA TYR A 187 -1.88 3.17 -13.02
C TYR A 187 -1.35 3.15 -11.61
N THR A 188 -1.76 2.10 -10.90
CA THR A 188 -1.40 1.84 -9.52
C THR A 188 -0.73 0.47 -9.42
N TYR A 189 0.38 0.43 -8.73
CA TYR A 189 1.23 -0.75 -8.55
C TYR A 189 2.01 -0.58 -7.26
N GLU A 190 2.58 -1.67 -6.75
CA GLU A 190 3.27 -1.64 -5.47
C GLU A 190 4.43 -2.64 -5.40
N PHE A 191 5.48 -2.20 -4.72
CA PHE A 191 6.54 -3.07 -4.22
C PHE A 191 6.08 -3.68 -2.90
N VAL A 192 6.27 -4.98 -2.73
CA VAL A 192 5.92 -5.70 -1.50
C VAL A 192 7.13 -6.44 -0.95
N GLY A 193 7.61 -6.02 0.22
CA GLY A 193 8.63 -6.70 1.00
C GLY A 193 7.99 -7.67 2.00
N LYS A 194 8.36 -8.94 1.94
CA LYS A 194 7.93 -10.03 2.82
C LYS A 194 9.10 -10.49 3.68
N PHE A 195 9.00 -10.32 4.99
CA PHE A 195 10.03 -10.77 5.93
C PHE A 195 9.55 -12.09 6.57
N ARG A 196 10.22 -13.18 6.22
CA ARG A 196 9.95 -14.52 6.74
C ARG A 196 10.90 -14.78 7.90
N PRO A 197 10.42 -14.88 9.14
CA PRO A 197 11.29 -15.01 10.30
C PRO A 197 12.07 -16.31 10.22
N TYR A 198 13.29 -16.29 10.75
CA TYR A 198 13.99 -17.52 11.08
C TYR A 198 13.35 -18.13 12.34
N VAL A 199 13.15 -19.44 12.34
CA VAL A 199 12.56 -20.19 13.46
C VAL A 199 13.45 -21.35 13.84
N CYS A 200 13.48 -21.69 15.14
CA CYS A 200 14.12 -22.91 15.59
C CYS A 200 13.18 -24.11 15.46
N ASN A 201 13.51 -25.05 14.58
CA ASN A 201 12.79 -26.32 14.47
C ASN A 201 13.74 -27.47 14.82
N LYS A 202 13.49 -28.15 15.94
CA LYS A 202 14.30 -29.28 16.44
C LYS A 202 15.81 -28.95 16.50
N GLY A 203 16.14 -27.75 17.00
CA GLY A 203 17.53 -27.28 17.14
C GLY A 203 18.18 -26.80 15.84
N LYS A 204 17.43 -26.69 14.74
CA LYS A 204 17.92 -26.16 13.46
C LYS A 204 17.20 -24.87 13.13
N ILE A 205 17.97 -23.85 12.74
CA ILE A 205 17.43 -22.57 12.32
C ILE A 205 17.05 -22.64 10.84
N GLU A 206 15.76 -22.54 10.55
CA GLU A 206 15.19 -22.57 9.21
C GLU A 206 14.32 -21.33 8.93
N VAL A 207 14.04 -21.06 7.66
CA VAL A 207 13.15 -19.95 7.27
C VAL A 207 11.71 -20.41 7.44
N SER A 208 10.90 -19.62 8.15
CA SER A 208 9.47 -19.87 8.27
C SER A 208 8.76 -19.81 6.90
N GLY A 209 7.81 -20.71 6.69
CA GLY A 209 6.91 -20.64 5.53
C GLY A 209 5.93 -19.45 5.58
N ILE A 210 5.80 -18.81 6.74
CA ILE A 210 4.84 -17.74 7.00
C ILE A 210 5.58 -16.40 7.02
N THR A 211 5.02 -15.39 6.37
CA THR A 211 5.48 -14.00 6.48
C THR A 211 4.78 -13.35 7.66
N ASP A 212 5.54 -12.85 8.64
CA ASP A 212 4.98 -12.18 9.82
C ASP A 212 5.09 -10.65 9.72
N THR A 213 6.06 -10.15 8.97
CA THR A 213 6.35 -8.72 8.82
C THR A 213 6.34 -8.34 7.34
N TRP A 214 5.73 -7.20 7.04
CA TRP A 214 5.54 -6.73 5.68
C TRP A 214 5.98 -5.28 5.51
N MET A 215 6.38 -4.95 4.31
CA MET A 215 6.64 -3.59 3.84
C MET A 215 5.96 -3.39 2.49
N PHE A 216 5.41 -2.22 2.26
CA PHE A 216 4.76 -1.83 1.02
C PHE A 216 5.29 -0.46 0.60
N VAL A 217 5.56 -0.31 -0.70
CA VAL A 217 5.67 1.01 -1.33
C VAL A 217 4.63 1.05 -2.43
N ARG A 218 3.60 1.87 -2.23
CA ARG A 218 2.43 1.94 -3.10
C ARG A 218 2.53 3.17 -3.97
N ILE A 219 2.37 2.99 -5.27
CA ILE A 219 2.49 4.05 -6.25
C ILE A 219 1.09 4.49 -6.69
N ASN A 220 0.84 5.80 -6.67
CA ASN A 220 -0.40 6.43 -7.15
C ASN A 220 -1.68 6.01 -6.43
N ARG A 221 -1.56 5.39 -5.26
CA ARG A 221 -2.68 4.99 -4.42
C ARG A 221 -2.29 5.08 -2.95
N PHE A 222 -3.27 5.34 -2.10
CA PHE A 222 -3.21 4.81 -0.75
C PHE A 222 -3.59 3.33 -0.84
N HIS A 223 -3.20 2.48 0.10
CA HIS A 223 -3.88 1.17 0.17
C HIS A 223 -5.36 1.45 0.45
N PRO A 224 -6.31 0.58 0.04
CA PRO A 224 -7.68 0.66 0.52
C PRO A 224 -7.60 0.67 2.04
N SER A 225 -7.80 1.86 2.58
CA SER A 225 -7.82 2.23 3.99
C SER A 225 -6.93 1.38 4.90
N GLU A 226 -5.78 1.91 5.30
CA GLU A 226 -5.00 1.25 6.36
C GLU A 226 -5.78 1.18 7.69
N ILE A 227 -6.95 1.84 7.78
CA ILE A 227 -7.76 2.02 8.98
C ILE A 227 -9.28 2.01 8.68
N THR A 228 -9.71 1.34 7.60
CA THR A 228 -11.13 1.13 7.19
C THR A 228 -11.71 2.12 6.19
N GLU A 229 -12.24 1.58 5.09
CA GLU A 229 -12.94 2.40 4.12
C GLU A 229 -14.23 2.80 4.82
N GLN A 230 -14.71 4.01 4.55
CA GLN A 230 -16.02 4.43 5.00
C GLN A 230 -17.10 3.67 4.20
N HIS A 231 -17.12 2.34 4.27
CA HIS A 231 -17.73 1.41 3.30
C HIS A 231 -19.21 1.71 3.12
N GLN A 232 -19.94 2.01 4.20
CA GLN A 232 -21.35 2.38 4.12
C GLN A 232 -21.55 3.72 3.39
N ILE A 233 -20.71 4.71 3.69
CA ILE A 233 -20.78 6.03 3.05
C ILE A 233 -20.40 5.92 1.56
N ASN A 234 -19.31 5.22 1.27
CA ASN A 234 -18.82 5.01 -0.08
C ASN A 234 -19.79 4.16 -0.91
N ALA A 235 -20.43 3.16 -0.33
CA ALA A 235 -21.47 2.37 -0.99
C ALA A 235 -22.75 3.19 -1.24
N ALA A 236 -23.16 4.02 -0.28
CA ALA A 236 -24.38 4.81 -0.40
C ALA A 236 -24.24 5.98 -1.40
N PHE A 237 -23.08 6.64 -1.43
CA PHE A 237 -22.92 7.90 -2.16
C PHE A 237 -21.82 7.92 -3.21
N GLY A 238 -20.89 6.96 -3.21
CA GLY A 238 -19.72 7.00 -4.09
C GLY A 238 -18.77 8.16 -3.78
N ASP A 239 -18.87 8.73 -2.58
CA ASP A 239 -18.15 9.93 -2.12
C ASP A 239 -16.65 9.69 -1.86
N LYS A 240 -16.22 8.42 -1.95
CA LYS A 240 -14.81 7.98 -1.91
C LYS A 240 -14.01 8.57 -0.74
N MET A 241 -14.61 8.57 0.44
CA MET A 241 -13.95 9.03 1.65
C MET A 241 -13.16 7.91 2.32
N PHE A 242 -12.04 8.29 2.91
CA PHE A 242 -11.19 7.40 3.70
C PHE A 242 -10.58 8.17 4.88
N SER A 243 -10.11 7.45 5.88
CA SER A 243 -9.37 8.02 7.01
C SER A 243 -7.86 7.77 6.85
N LEU A 244 -7.05 8.74 7.25
CA LEU A 244 -5.65 8.50 7.62
C LEU A 244 -5.49 8.52 9.12
N GLY A 245 -4.48 7.79 9.61
CA GLY A 245 -4.13 7.74 11.02
C GLY A 245 -3.73 9.11 11.55
N LYS A 246 -3.63 9.21 12.86
CA LYS A 246 -3.12 10.40 13.54
C LYS A 246 -1.76 10.79 12.98
N GLN A 247 -1.57 12.05 12.59
CA GLN A 247 -0.26 12.50 12.12
C GLN A 247 0.66 12.74 13.33
N LEU A 248 1.78 12.02 13.41
CA LEU A 248 2.77 12.14 14.50
C LEU A 248 3.86 13.18 14.24
N GLY A 249 3.85 13.79 13.05
CA GLY A 249 4.84 14.77 12.62
C GLY A 249 5.39 14.43 11.25
N THR A 250 6.71 14.45 11.13
CA THR A 250 7.41 14.13 9.87
C THR A 250 8.50 13.10 10.06
N LEU A 251 8.68 12.21 9.08
CA LEU A 251 9.81 11.29 8.98
C LEU A 251 10.51 11.49 7.64
N GLY A 252 11.82 11.76 7.67
CA GLY A 252 12.58 12.11 6.46
C GLY A 252 12.12 13.41 5.78
N GLY A 253 11.37 14.27 6.48
CA GLY A 253 10.76 15.49 5.94
C GLY A 253 9.34 15.29 5.35
N TYR A 254 8.78 14.10 5.45
CA TYR A 254 7.47 13.75 4.90
C TYR A 254 6.44 13.47 5.99
N PRO A 255 5.14 13.73 5.78
CA PRO A 255 4.09 13.39 6.74
C PRO A 255 4.18 11.93 7.20
N TYR A 256 4.23 11.75 8.52
CA TYR A 256 4.31 10.45 9.19
C TYR A 256 3.08 10.23 10.05
N PHE A 257 2.42 9.08 9.86
CA PHE A 257 1.15 8.75 10.50
C PHE A 257 1.32 7.60 11.51
N GLU A 258 0.60 7.70 12.62
CA GLU A 258 0.58 6.74 13.72
C GLU A 258 -0.05 5.41 13.26
N PRO A 259 0.54 4.29 13.67
CA PRO A 259 -0.13 3.00 13.67
C PRO A 259 -1.54 3.04 14.25
N ALA A 260 -2.52 2.57 13.49
CA ALA A 260 -3.81 2.20 14.04
C ALA A 260 -4.15 0.74 13.74
N PRO A 261 -4.92 0.06 14.60
CA PRO A 261 -5.37 -1.30 14.34
C PRO A 261 -6.25 -1.27 13.09
N SER A 262 -5.83 -1.96 12.03
CA SER A 262 -6.65 -2.08 10.82
C SER A 262 -7.79 -3.09 11.06
N GLY A 263 -8.94 -2.89 10.41
CA GLY A 263 -10.01 -3.88 10.36
C GLY A 263 -9.62 -5.17 9.60
N ILE A 264 -8.48 -5.17 8.89
CA ILE A 264 -7.95 -6.34 8.19
C ILE A 264 -7.01 -7.08 9.13
N ARG A 265 -7.62 -7.99 9.91
CA ARG A 265 -7.03 -8.79 10.99
C ARG A 265 -6.92 -7.98 12.29
N GLN A 266 -7.84 -8.25 13.20
CA GLN A 266 -7.80 -7.86 14.63
C GLN A 266 -6.61 -8.52 15.34
N ILE A 267 -5.39 -8.28 14.86
CA ILE A 267 -4.15 -8.69 15.51
C ILE A 267 -3.66 -7.43 16.23
N PRO A 268 -4.03 -7.24 17.51
CA PRO A 268 -3.63 -6.05 18.29
C PRO A 268 -2.10 -5.88 18.40
N GLU A 269 -1.34 -6.89 17.99
CA GLU A 269 0.12 -6.92 18.00
C GLU A 269 0.76 -6.21 16.79
N VAL A 270 0.02 -5.83 15.74
CA VAL A 270 0.60 -5.21 14.53
C VAL A 270 0.38 -3.70 14.50
N LEU A 271 1.48 -2.94 14.48
CA LEU A 271 1.52 -1.49 14.33
C LEU A 271 1.97 -1.12 12.91
N TYR A 272 1.26 -0.21 12.25
CA TYR A 272 1.51 0.26 10.88
C TYR A 272 2.19 1.62 10.87
N SER A 273 3.42 1.71 10.41
CA SER A 273 4.06 3.00 10.20
C SER A 273 3.90 3.43 8.76
N THR A 274 3.34 4.61 8.52
CA THR A 274 3.01 5.11 7.18
C THR A 274 3.65 6.47 6.91
N VAL A 275 4.31 6.60 5.77
CA VAL A 275 4.91 7.85 5.28
C VAL A 275 4.35 8.18 3.90
N LEU A 276 3.84 9.41 3.74
CA LEU A 276 3.37 9.91 2.46
C LEU A 276 4.44 10.73 1.74
N ILE A 277 4.88 10.26 0.59
CA ILE A 277 5.82 10.94 -0.30
C ILE A 277 5.02 11.59 -1.43
N SER A 278 5.04 12.91 -1.49
CA SER A 278 4.27 13.70 -2.45
C SER A 278 5.08 14.91 -2.90
N ARG A 279 4.61 15.61 -3.95
CA ARG A 279 5.26 16.84 -4.41
C ARG A 279 5.19 17.93 -3.34
N PRO A 280 6.26 18.74 -3.19
CA PRO A 280 6.27 19.83 -2.21
C PRO A 280 5.05 20.76 -2.34
N GLY A 281 4.40 21.06 -1.21
CA GLY A 281 3.27 21.97 -1.14
C GLY A 281 1.95 21.45 -1.74
N GLN A 282 1.90 20.19 -2.18
CA GLN A 282 0.70 19.61 -2.77
C GLN A 282 0.41 18.24 -2.17
N LEU A 283 -0.82 18.02 -1.70
CA LEU A 283 -1.26 16.72 -1.18
C LEU A 283 -2.17 16.01 -2.19
N PRO A 284 -2.05 14.68 -2.35
CA PRO A 284 -2.91 13.86 -3.21
C PRO A 284 -4.32 13.66 -2.61
N TYR A 285 -4.62 14.32 -1.51
CA TYR A 285 -5.92 14.34 -0.85
C TYR A 285 -6.32 15.74 -0.41
N THR A 286 -7.61 15.91 -0.14
CA THR A 286 -8.19 17.08 0.54
C THR A 286 -8.89 16.65 1.81
N ALA A 287 -8.84 17.50 2.83
CA ALA A 287 -9.60 17.29 4.06
C ALA A 287 -11.10 17.34 3.77
N VAL A 288 -11.86 16.43 4.38
CA VAL A 288 -13.32 16.56 4.51
C VAL A 288 -13.56 17.45 5.72
N THR A 289 -14.40 18.46 5.59
CA THR A 289 -14.75 19.35 6.70
C THR A 289 -15.81 18.73 7.61
N LYS A 290 -15.91 19.21 8.85
CA LYS A 290 -16.96 18.79 9.80
C LYS A 290 -18.36 18.96 9.18
N GLY A 291 -18.61 20.10 8.55
CA GLY A 291 -19.88 20.41 7.90
C GLY A 291 -20.20 19.50 6.73
N GLU A 292 -19.23 19.21 5.85
CA GLU A 292 -19.43 18.24 4.77
C GLU A 292 -19.81 16.87 5.31
N PHE A 293 -19.09 16.39 6.33
CA PHE A 293 -19.35 15.09 6.91
C PHE A 293 -20.73 14.99 7.57
N LEU A 294 -21.11 15.99 8.38
CA LEU A 294 -22.44 16.03 8.99
C LEU A 294 -23.57 16.12 7.95
N ASN A 295 -23.34 16.83 6.84
CA ASN A 295 -24.29 16.88 5.72
C ASN A 295 -24.44 15.52 5.01
N ILE A 296 -23.37 14.74 4.89
CA ILE A 296 -23.43 13.36 4.39
C ILE A 296 -24.28 12.49 5.32
N CYS A 297 -24.06 12.58 6.63
CA CYS A 297 -24.90 11.91 7.62
C CYS A 297 -26.37 12.32 7.51
N LYS A 298 -26.65 13.62 7.33
CA LYS A 298 -28.00 14.15 7.16
C LYS A 298 -28.70 13.61 5.91
N LYS A 299 -27.97 13.55 4.80
CA LYS A 299 -28.44 12.98 3.53
C LYS A 299 -28.78 11.49 3.69
N TRP A 300 -27.91 10.73 4.35
CA TRP A 300 -28.14 9.31 4.60
C TRP A 300 -29.37 9.07 5.47
N LEU A 301 -29.50 9.82 6.56
CA LEU A 301 -30.64 9.69 7.45
C LEU A 301 -31.96 10.04 6.76
N GLY A 302 -31.96 11.06 5.87
CA GLY A 302 -33.13 11.36 5.05
C GLY A 302 -33.55 10.21 4.13
N MET A 303 -32.61 9.40 3.62
CA MET A 303 -32.93 8.20 2.84
C MET A 303 -33.48 7.06 3.71
N VAL A 304 -33.02 6.97 4.96
CA VAL A 304 -33.54 6.01 5.94
C VAL A 304 -34.98 6.35 6.32
N GLU A 305 -35.25 7.61 6.65
CA GLU A 305 -36.59 8.09 7.02
C GLU A 305 -37.59 7.97 5.86
N SER A 306 -37.12 8.15 4.61
CA SER A 306 -37.96 7.94 3.43
C SER A 306 -38.13 6.46 3.03
N GLY A 307 -37.56 5.52 3.79
CA GLY A 307 -37.59 4.09 3.50
C GLY A 307 -36.77 3.64 2.28
N LYS A 308 -35.92 4.52 1.72
CA LYS A 308 -35.03 4.19 0.58
C LYS A 308 -33.81 3.39 1.02
N LEU A 309 -33.40 3.54 2.28
CA LEU A 309 -32.39 2.72 2.93
C LEU A 309 -32.97 2.09 4.20
N LYS A 310 -32.50 0.90 4.57
CA LYS A 310 -32.87 0.29 5.83
C LYS A 310 -32.18 1.01 6.97
N ALA A 311 -32.96 1.40 7.98
CA ALA A 311 -32.42 1.91 9.23
C ALA A 311 -31.60 0.82 9.92
N THR A 312 -30.48 1.21 10.51
CA THR A 312 -29.65 0.34 11.34
C THR A 312 -29.86 0.59 12.84
N GLY A 313 -30.75 1.52 13.19
CA GLY A 313 -31.17 1.87 14.54
C GLY A 313 -32.42 2.75 14.52
N ASN A 314 -32.77 3.37 15.65
CA ASN A 314 -33.92 4.27 15.73
C ASN A 314 -33.63 5.60 15.00
N ALA A 315 -34.35 5.85 13.90
CA ALA A 315 -34.14 7.04 13.07
C ALA A 315 -34.38 8.36 13.84
N GLY A 316 -35.35 8.39 14.76
CA GLY A 316 -35.60 9.56 15.61
C GLY A 316 -34.43 9.88 16.54
N THR A 317 -33.83 8.85 17.15
CA THR A 317 -32.60 9.01 17.96
C THR A 317 -31.43 9.49 17.11
N MET A 318 -31.22 8.90 15.92
CA MET A 318 -30.17 9.33 15.00
C MET A 318 -30.34 10.79 14.59
N ARG A 319 -31.59 11.23 14.32
CA ARG A 319 -31.91 12.62 13.96
C ARG A 319 -31.55 13.57 15.09
N ALA A 320 -32.01 13.29 16.30
CA ALA A 320 -31.72 14.11 17.48
C ALA A 320 -30.21 14.22 17.75
N ASN A 321 -29.48 13.11 17.65
CA ASN A 321 -28.03 13.08 17.84
C ASN A 321 -27.29 13.86 16.75
N LEU A 322 -27.72 13.74 15.48
CA LEU A 322 -27.14 14.49 14.38
C LEU A 322 -27.39 16.00 14.52
N ASP A 323 -28.60 16.41 14.87
CA ASP A 323 -28.93 17.84 15.08
C ASP A 323 -28.09 18.42 16.24
N LYS A 324 -27.85 17.63 17.29
CA LYS A 324 -26.95 18.01 18.38
C LYS A 324 -25.50 18.17 17.91
N LEU A 325 -25.00 17.28 17.07
CA LEU A 325 -23.67 17.41 16.46
C LEU A 325 -23.54 18.68 15.63
N PHE A 326 -24.59 19.05 14.87
CA PHE A 326 -24.61 20.31 14.14
C PHE A 326 -24.52 21.52 15.07
N GLN A 327 -25.23 21.51 16.19
CA GLN A 327 -25.18 22.61 17.15
C GLN A 327 -23.83 22.72 17.88
N LEU A 328 -23.26 21.58 18.28
CA LEU A 328 -21.97 21.51 18.96
C LEU A 328 -20.81 22.01 18.08
N ASN A 329 -20.91 21.85 16.77
CA ASN A 329 -19.84 22.20 15.82
C ASN A 329 -20.22 23.37 14.90
N LYS A 330 -21.18 24.21 15.31
CA LYS A 330 -21.70 25.30 14.46
C LYS A 330 -20.66 26.36 14.11
N GLU A 331 -19.65 26.54 14.97
CA GLU A 331 -18.62 27.58 14.84
C GLU A 331 -17.40 27.11 14.03
N ASP A 332 -17.23 25.79 13.87
CA ASP A 332 -16.06 25.15 13.28
C ASP A 332 -16.43 24.19 12.13
N MET A 333 -17.57 24.43 11.47
CA MET A 333 -18.05 23.62 10.34
C MET A 333 -17.06 23.51 9.17
N ASN A 334 -16.21 24.51 8.99
CA ASN A 334 -15.21 24.55 7.91
C ASN A 334 -13.88 23.90 8.29
N GLU A 335 -13.72 23.52 9.56
CA GLU A 335 -12.50 22.85 10.02
C GLU A 335 -12.47 21.39 9.56
N PRO A 336 -11.27 20.78 9.45
CA PRO A 336 -11.13 19.37 9.13
C PRO A 336 -11.93 18.45 10.08
N ALA A 337 -12.61 17.46 9.51
CA ALA A 337 -13.28 16.41 10.25
C ALA A 337 -12.25 15.38 10.73
N ILE A 338 -11.91 15.46 12.02
CA ILE A 338 -11.02 14.51 12.68
C ILE A 338 -11.85 13.71 13.67
N ILE A 339 -12.08 12.43 13.38
CA ILE A 339 -12.97 11.56 14.16
C ILE A 339 -12.18 10.78 15.21
N ARG A 340 -12.80 10.48 16.35
CA ARG A 340 -12.17 9.73 17.45
C ARG A 340 -11.88 8.27 17.10
N ASN A 341 -12.71 7.68 16.26
CA ASN A 341 -12.63 6.27 15.91
C ASN A 341 -12.02 6.09 14.51
N PRO A 342 -11.22 5.01 14.32
CA PRO A 342 -10.62 4.69 13.03
C PRO A 342 -11.65 4.51 11.92
N GLU A 343 -12.74 3.82 12.28
CA GLU A 343 -13.90 3.59 11.44
C GLU A 343 -15.04 4.47 11.90
N TRP A 344 -15.79 5.00 10.94
CA TRP A 344 -17.09 5.58 11.22
C TRP A 344 -18.14 4.87 10.36
N ASN A 345 -19.27 4.57 10.96
CA ASN A 345 -20.41 4.03 10.25
C ASN A 345 -21.67 4.77 10.71
N PHE A 346 -22.74 4.73 9.92
CA PHE A 346 -23.94 5.50 10.27
C PHE A 346 -24.65 4.99 11.53
N ASN A 347 -24.37 3.76 11.99
CA ASN A 347 -24.93 3.22 13.23
C ASN A 347 -24.37 3.96 14.44
N ASP A 348 -23.18 4.57 14.33
CA ASP A 348 -22.56 5.32 15.42
C ASP A 348 -23.44 6.52 15.83
N LEU A 349 -24.24 7.07 14.90
CA LEU A 349 -25.26 8.10 15.21
C LEU A 349 -26.32 7.61 16.21
N SER A 350 -26.60 6.31 16.28
CA SER A 350 -27.57 5.76 17.25
C SER A 350 -26.96 5.43 18.60
N ARG A 351 -25.64 5.45 18.72
CA ARG A 351 -24.88 4.99 19.90
C ARG A 351 -24.02 6.09 20.53
N ILE A 352 -24.30 7.36 20.20
CA ILE A 352 -23.59 8.49 20.79
C ILE A 352 -23.94 8.58 22.27
N ASP A 353 -23.00 8.15 23.13
CA ASP A 353 -23.11 8.27 24.59
C ASP A 353 -23.22 9.74 24.98
N ALA A 354 -23.98 10.01 26.05
CA ALA A 354 -24.17 11.37 26.56
C ALA A 354 -22.84 12.07 26.89
N ASP A 355 -21.83 11.31 27.32
CA ASP A 355 -20.51 11.79 27.72
C ASP A 355 -19.49 11.84 26.55
N ARG A 356 -19.86 11.32 25.37
CA ARG A 356 -19.02 11.33 24.14
C ARG A 356 -19.79 11.93 22.95
N GLN A 357 -20.55 12.98 23.23
CA GLN A 357 -21.44 13.57 22.24
C GLN A 357 -20.73 14.20 21.05
N ASN A 358 -19.52 14.74 21.23
CA ASN A 358 -18.74 15.22 20.09
C ASN A 358 -17.84 14.12 19.53
N ILE A 359 -18.15 13.71 18.31
CA ILE A 359 -17.44 12.67 17.57
C ILE A 359 -16.12 13.18 16.99
N PHE A 360 -15.99 14.51 16.90
CA PHE A 360 -14.77 15.16 16.44
C PHE A 360 -13.79 15.36 17.60
N THR A 361 -12.51 15.38 17.27
CA THR A 361 -11.39 15.55 18.22
C THR A 361 -10.24 16.31 17.57
N ALA A 362 -9.16 16.54 18.32
CA ALA A 362 -7.97 17.23 17.83
C ALA A 362 -7.15 16.36 16.84
N PRO A 363 -6.36 16.96 15.91
CA PRO A 363 -5.54 16.23 14.93
C PRO A 363 -4.63 15.17 15.55
N GLU A 364 -4.08 15.46 16.73
CA GLU A 364 -3.21 14.62 17.53
C GLU A 364 -3.95 13.58 18.38
N GLU A 365 -5.26 13.41 18.21
CA GLU A 365 -6.04 12.43 18.96
C GLU A 365 -6.97 11.60 18.08
N GLY A 366 -7.01 11.84 16.77
CA GLY A 366 -8.00 11.22 15.90
C GLY A 366 -7.55 10.95 14.49
N TYR A 367 -8.52 10.56 13.69
CA TYR A 367 -8.37 10.11 12.32
C TYR A 367 -8.95 11.15 11.39
N GLN A 368 -8.13 11.72 10.53
CA GLN A 368 -8.59 12.74 9.60
C GLN A 368 -9.37 12.11 8.46
N LEU A 369 -10.60 12.56 8.22
CA LEU A 369 -11.39 12.18 7.06
C LEU A 369 -10.93 12.95 5.82
N LEU A 370 -10.70 12.21 4.73
CA LEU A 370 -10.10 12.71 3.51
C LEU A 370 -10.86 12.22 2.28
N ARG A 371 -10.64 12.94 1.18
CA ARG A 371 -11.00 12.53 -0.17
C ARG A 371 -9.79 12.64 -1.08
N ALA A 372 -9.71 11.81 -2.10
CA ALA A 372 -8.67 11.93 -3.11
C ALA A 372 -8.77 13.29 -3.80
N ASN A 373 -7.62 13.93 -4.11
CA ASN A 373 -7.56 15.25 -4.75
C ASN A 373 -7.30 15.11 -6.26
N PRO A 374 -8.32 15.23 -7.13
CA PRO A 374 -8.11 15.07 -8.58
C PRO A 374 -7.17 16.13 -9.16
N ALA A 375 -7.12 17.33 -8.56
CA ALA A 375 -6.21 18.40 -8.97
C ALA A 375 -4.74 18.09 -8.69
N TYR A 376 -4.46 17.03 -7.91
CA TYR A 376 -3.10 16.50 -7.75
C TYR A 376 -2.61 15.79 -9.02
N VAL A 377 -3.47 15.30 -9.90
CA VAL A 377 -3.00 14.49 -11.02
C VAL A 377 -2.44 15.38 -12.12
N ASN A 378 -1.15 15.23 -12.40
CA ASN A 378 -0.56 15.82 -13.59
C ASN A 378 -0.86 14.92 -14.80
N THR A 379 -1.91 15.28 -15.54
CA THR A 379 -2.39 14.56 -16.72
C THR A 379 -1.47 14.68 -17.94
N SER A 380 -0.47 15.56 -17.90
CA SER A 380 0.55 15.65 -18.96
C SER A 380 1.62 14.55 -18.85
N LEU A 381 1.69 13.87 -17.70
CA LEU A 381 2.61 12.76 -17.48
C LEU A 381 1.99 11.44 -17.92
N SER A 382 2.84 10.51 -18.33
CA SER A 382 2.41 9.16 -18.68
C SER A 382 1.72 8.49 -17.49
N LYS A 383 0.63 7.77 -17.75
CA LYS A 383 -0.25 7.18 -16.73
C LYS A 383 0.45 6.25 -15.72
N TRP A 384 1.59 5.68 -16.09
CA TRP A 384 2.37 4.76 -15.25
C TRP A 384 3.34 5.47 -14.30
N LYS A 385 3.64 6.76 -14.54
CA LYS A 385 4.60 7.49 -13.73
C LYS A 385 4.13 7.61 -12.27
N PRO A 386 5.04 7.46 -11.30
CA PRO A 386 4.73 7.85 -9.93
C PRO A 386 4.40 9.34 -9.84
N GLN A 387 3.29 9.66 -9.20
CA GLN A 387 2.85 11.02 -8.87
C GLN A 387 2.95 11.26 -7.37
N PHE A 388 2.73 10.20 -6.58
CA PHE A 388 2.94 10.14 -5.13
C PHE A 388 3.19 8.67 -4.74
N MET A 389 3.77 8.47 -3.56
CA MET A 389 3.98 7.14 -3.00
C MET A 389 3.60 7.08 -1.53
N VAL A 390 3.09 5.93 -1.10
CA VAL A 390 2.81 5.65 0.31
C VAL A 390 3.70 4.50 0.73
N VAL A 391 4.59 4.75 1.70
CA VAL A 391 5.47 3.74 2.27
C VAL A 391 4.89 3.28 3.58
N THR A 392 4.66 1.98 3.72
CA THR A 392 4.09 1.37 4.92
C THR A 392 4.92 0.18 5.35
N TRP A 393 5.17 0.01 6.65
CA TRP A 393 5.77 -1.21 7.17
C TRP A 393 5.16 -1.60 8.51
N TYR A 394 5.28 -2.89 8.83
CA TYR A 394 4.68 -3.46 10.03
C TYR A 394 5.74 -3.56 11.13
N ARG A 395 5.34 -3.16 12.33
CA ARG A 395 6.02 -3.49 13.58
C ARG A 395 5.12 -4.43 14.37
N VAL A 396 5.56 -5.66 14.58
CA VAL A 396 4.79 -6.70 15.25
C VAL A 396 5.34 -6.89 16.66
N ALA A 397 4.48 -6.77 17.67
CA ALA A 397 4.85 -6.95 19.07
C ALA A 397 5.48 -8.34 19.28
N GLY A 398 6.59 -8.37 20.04
CA GLY A 398 7.33 -9.61 20.31
C GLY A 398 8.09 -10.19 19.10
N ARG A 399 8.19 -9.49 17.97
CA ARG A 399 8.92 -9.97 16.77
C ARG A 399 10.15 -9.10 16.50
N GLN A 400 11.33 -9.63 16.80
CA GLN A 400 12.59 -8.89 16.66
C GLN A 400 12.86 -8.42 15.22
N ASN A 401 12.60 -9.25 14.21
CA ASN A 401 12.77 -8.89 12.80
C ASN A 401 11.96 -7.64 12.40
N SER A 402 10.76 -7.47 12.96
CA SER A 402 9.92 -6.31 12.71
C SER A 402 10.44 -5.04 13.40
N VAL A 403 11.05 -5.17 14.59
CA VAL A 403 11.70 -4.06 15.30
C VAL A 403 12.93 -3.58 14.53
N GLU A 404 13.73 -4.52 14.00
CA GLU A 404 14.90 -4.19 13.19
C GLU A 404 14.51 -3.53 11.86
N LEU A 405 13.41 -3.97 11.23
CA LEU A 405 12.85 -3.28 10.06
C LEU A 405 12.39 -1.85 10.42
N ASP A 406 11.63 -1.69 11.51
CA ASP A 406 11.16 -0.37 11.96
C ASP A 406 12.33 0.58 12.20
N LYS A 407 13.39 0.09 12.84
CA LYS A 407 14.63 0.84 13.04
C LYS A 407 15.26 1.26 11.71
N ALA A 408 15.45 0.32 10.78
CA ALA A 408 16.03 0.62 9.47
C ALA A 408 15.22 1.69 8.72
N MET A 409 13.88 1.61 8.77
CA MET A 409 13.00 2.57 8.11
C MET A 409 13.01 3.95 8.76
N ARG A 410 13.09 4.04 10.10
CA ARG A 410 13.06 5.33 10.81
C ARG A 410 14.40 6.04 10.82
N GLU A 411 15.48 5.29 11.04
CA GLU A 411 16.78 5.88 11.33
C GLU A 411 17.69 5.99 10.10
N HIS A 412 17.47 5.15 9.08
CA HIS A 412 18.43 4.99 7.99
C HIS A 412 17.83 5.20 6.60
N PHE A 413 16.55 4.90 6.41
CA PHE A 413 15.94 4.95 5.08
C PHE A 413 15.79 6.40 4.56
N ASP A 414 16.38 6.66 3.39
CA ASP A 414 16.31 7.98 2.75
C ASP A 414 15.06 8.11 1.85
N PHE A 415 13.97 8.60 2.44
CA PHE A 415 12.71 8.85 1.74
C PHE A 415 12.84 9.84 0.57
N LYS A 416 13.85 10.72 0.56
CA LYS A 416 14.06 11.65 -0.58
C LYS A 416 14.49 10.92 -1.85
N LYS A 417 15.11 9.75 -1.74
CA LYS A 417 15.41 8.92 -2.92
C LYS A 417 14.17 8.37 -3.60
N LEU A 418 13.08 8.16 -2.85
CA LEU A 418 11.80 7.78 -3.42
C LEU A 418 11.11 8.98 -4.08
N GLU A 419 11.17 10.17 -3.47
CA GLU A 419 10.66 11.40 -4.10
C GLU A 419 11.28 11.66 -5.48
N ALA A 420 12.58 11.36 -5.65
CA ALA A 420 13.26 11.49 -6.93
C ALA A 420 12.66 10.65 -8.07
N LEU A 421 11.85 9.63 -7.75
CA LEU A 421 11.13 8.80 -8.75
C LEU A 421 9.78 9.42 -9.16
N ILE A 422 9.31 10.48 -8.49
CA ILE A 422 8.07 11.20 -8.83
C ILE A 422 8.31 12.23 -9.95
N ASN A 423 9.53 12.76 -10.07
CA ASN A 423 9.88 13.88 -10.95
C ASN A 423 10.51 13.44 -12.29
#